data_AF-A0A1X7HTT7-F1
#
_entry.id   AF-A0A1X7HTT7-F1
#
_cell.length_a   1.000
_cell.length_b   1.000
_cell.length_c   1.000
_cell.angle_alpha   90.00
_cell.angle_beta   90.00
_cell.angle_gamma   90.00
#
_symmetry.space_group_name_H-M   'P 1'
#
loop_
_entity.id
_entity.type
_entity.pdbx_description
1 polymer ?
#
loop_
_entity_poly.entity_id
_entity_poly.type
_entity_poly.pdbx_seq_one_letter_code
_entity_poly.pdbx_strand_id
1 'polypeptide(L)'
;MAEQPHGQATFYQYRLLKKIPLSKHILALYLILPCAAVAAEMLILSWDSFLYFLLAFALVLWIHFVIGRSVLFIFGSAYQKKWRFSLKTPWLGYMPDQHISSRVFNKVQTHTTWISFCLFGVMAFWSPLSFMISLLFWHIWLLTPRYYALLRFSDQRKDGMLKFSDLDVSYYIQ
;
A
#
# COMPACT_ATOMS: atom_id res chain seq x y z
N MET A 1 54.49 -7.69 -10.31
CA MET A 1 54.01 -6.72 -9.29
C MET A 1 53.50 -5.52 -10.08
N ALA A 2 52.22 -5.18 -10.19
CA ALA A 2 51.06 -5.42 -9.34
C ALA A 2 49.80 -5.68 -10.20
N GLU A 3 48.93 -6.59 -9.75
CA GLU A 3 47.60 -6.82 -10.31
C GLU A 3 46.65 -5.71 -9.86
N GLN A 4 46.00 -5.03 -10.80
CA GLN A 4 44.94 -4.06 -10.50
C GLN A 4 43.65 -4.84 -10.21
N PRO A 5 42.95 -4.59 -9.10
CA PRO A 5 41.64 -5.18 -8.88
C PRO A 5 40.66 -4.43 -9.79
N HIS A 6 40.37 -4.97 -10.97
CA HIS A 6 39.19 -4.60 -11.71
C HIS A 6 37.99 -4.94 -10.83
N GLY A 7 37.51 -3.95 -10.07
CA GLY A 7 36.24 -4.01 -9.38
C GLY A 7 35.19 -4.37 -10.41
N GLN A 8 34.77 -5.64 -10.39
CA GLN A 8 33.77 -6.19 -11.29
C GLN A 8 32.45 -5.47 -11.01
N ALA A 9 32.24 -4.33 -11.64
CA ALA A 9 30.97 -3.63 -11.65
C ALA A 9 29.98 -4.58 -12.32
N THR A 10 29.15 -5.25 -11.51
CA THR A 10 28.06 -6.07 -12.02
C THR A 10 27.02 -5.14 -12.61
N PHE A 11 27.03 -4.99 -13.94
CA PHE A 11 26.02 -4.23 -14.66
C PHE A 11 24.72 -5.05 -14.70
N TYR A 12 23.79 -4.74 -13.81
CA TYR A 12 22.44 -5.28 -13.88
C TYR A 12 21.66 -4.56 -15.00
N GLN A 13 21.40 -5.25 -16.11
CA GLN A 13 20.54 -4.74 -17.18
C GLN A 13 19.06 -4.88 -16.79
N TYR A 14 18.51 -3.86 -16.13
CA TYR A 14 17.08 -3.79 -15.89
C TYR A 14 16.35 -3.32 -17.14
N ARG A 15 15.46 -4.16 -17.67
CA ARG A 15 14.58 -3.77 -18.79
C ARG A 15 13.21 -3.35 -18.26
N LEU A 16 12.79 -2.13 -18.58
CA LEU A 16 11.42 -1.67 -18.32
C LEU A 16 10.46 -2.39 -19.27
N LEU A 17 9.55 -3.19 -18.72
CA LEU A 17 8.54 -3.89 -19.51
C LEU A 17 7.25 -3.09 -19.65
N LYS A 18 6.81 -2.47 -18.55
CA LYS A 18 5.51 -1.80 -18.50
C LYS A 18 5.55 -0.64 -17.53
N LYS A 19 5.01 0.49 -17.95
CA LYS A 19 4.80 1.69 -17.13
C LYS A 19 3.32 2.05 -17.16
N ILE A 20 2.73 2.26 -16.00
CA ILE A 20 1.33 2.63 -15.86
C ILE A 20 1.27 4.07 -15.35
N PRO A 21 0.91 5.05 -16.19
CA PRO A 21 0.66 6.40 -15.73
C PRO A 21 -0.69 6.46 -15.00
N LEU A 22 -0.71 7.09 -13.82
CA LEU A 22 -1.96 7.44 -13.15
C LEU A 22 -2.45 8.80 -13.68
N SER A 23 -3.64 8.81 -14.28
CA SER A 23 -4.28 10.06 -14.70
C SER A 23 -4.61 10.92 -13.49
N LYS A 24 -4.23 12.20 -13.54
CA LYS A 24 -4.50 13.17 -12.46
C LYS A 24 -5.99 13.31 -12.16
N HIS A 25 -6.85 13.19 -13.17
CA HIS A 25 -8.31 13.28 -13.00
C HIS A 25 -8.86 12.10 -12.22
N ILE A 26 -8.39 10.88 -12.50
CA ILE A 26 -8.79 9.67 -11.77
C ILE A 26 -8.29 9.76 -10.33
N LEU A 27 -7.06 10.23 -10.13
CA LEU A 27 -6.50 10.45 -8.80
C LEU A 27 -7.32 11.48 -8.00
N ALA A 28 -7.72 12.60 -8.62
CA ALA A 28 -8.54 13.60 -7.98
C ALA A 28 -9.92 13.05 -7.57
N LEU A 29 -10.59 12.31 -8.46
CA LEU A 29 -11.87 11.66 -8.16
C LEU A 29 -11.72 10.68 -6.98
N TYR A 30 -10.65 9.90 -6.96
CA TYR A 30 -10.34 8.96 -5.89
C TYR A 30 -10.09 9.66 -4.54
N LEU A 31 -9.42 10.81 -4.53
CA LEU A 31 -9.15 11.61 -3.33
C LEU A 31 -10.39 12.34 -2.78
N ILE A 32 -11.39 12.60 -3.62
CA ILE A 32 -12.66 13.20 -3.17
C ILE A 32 -13.56 12.15 -2.49
N LEU A 33 -13.36 10.86 -2.76
CA LEU A 33 -14.22 9.78 -2.25
C LEU A 33 -14.33 9.75 -0.71
N PRO A 34 -13.26 9.91 0.09
CA PRO A 34 -13.37 9.99 1.55
C PRO A 34 -14.17 11.19 2.03
N CYS A 35 -14.08 12.34 1.35
CA CYS A 35 -14.85 13.53 1.69
C CYS A 35 -16.36 13.28 1.47
N ALA A 36 -16.72 12.62 0.37
CA ALA A 36 -18.11 12.22 0.12
C ALA A 36 -18.59 11.18 1.14
N ALA A 37 -17.75 10.21 1.51
CA ALA A 37 -18.08 9.15 2.45
C ALA A 37 -18.33 9.70 3.86
N VAL A 38 -17.48 10.59 4.38
CA VAL A 38 -17.70 11.18 5.71
C VAL A 38 -18.95 12.06 5.74
N ALA A 39 -19.23 12.81 4.66
CA ALA A 39 -20.45 13.60 4.55
C ALA A 39 -21.71 12.70 4.57
N ALA A 40 -21.68 11.58 3.84
CA ALA A 40 -22.77 10.61 3.85
C ALA A 40 -22.94 9.97 5.24
N GLU A 41 -21.84 9.61 5.91
CA GLU A 41 -21.87 9.02 7.25
C GLU A 41 -22.46 10.00 8.28
N MET A 42 -22.11 11.28 8.20
CA MET A 42 -22.65 12.34 9.07
C MET A 42 -24.16 12.54 8.86
N LEU A 43 -24.64 12.46 7.62
CA LEU A 43 -26.06 12.64 7.30
C LEU A 43 -26.92 11.43 7.70
N ILE A 44 -26.40 10.21 7.55
CA ILE A 44 -27.17 8.98 7.77
C ILE A 44 -27.12 8.52 9.23
N LEU A 45 -25.93 8.59 9.86
CA LEU A 45 -25.72 8.03 11.20
C LEU A 45 -25.82 9.10 12.28
N SER A 46 -24.86 10.02 12.34
CA SER A 46 -24.75 11.02 13.41
C SER A 46 -23.65 12.04 13.10
N TRP A 47 -23.74 13.24 13.68
CA TRP A 47 -22.69 14.26 13.56
C TRP A 47 -21.34 13.81 14.16
N ASP A 48 -21.39 13.04 15.26
CA ASP A 48 -20.21 12.50 15.93
C ASP A 48 -19.44 11.46 15.08
N SER A 49 -20.06 10.95 14.01
CA SER A 49 -19.42 10.02 13.06
C SER A 49 -18.17 10.60 12.42
N PHE A 50 -18.04 11.92 12.32
CA PHE A 50 -16.81 12.56 11.85
C PHE A 50 -15.59 12.18 12.70
N LEU A 51 -15.74 12.14 14.03
CA LEU A 51 -14.66 11.77 14.95
C LEU A 51 -14.30 10.29 14.80
N TYR A 52 -15.31 9.43 14.68
CA TYR A 52 -15.09 8.01 14.42
C TYR A 52 -14.39 7.78 13.08
N PHE A 53 -14.74 8.55 12.05
CA PHE A 53 -14.11 8.47 10.74
C PHE A 53 -12.63 8.87 10.77
N LEU A 54 -12.28 9.93 11.49
CA LEU A 54 -10.90 10.37 11.66
C LEU A 54 -10.09 9.39 12.51
N LEU A 55 -10.67 8.89 13.59
CA LEU A 55 -10.04 7.87 14.44
C LEU A 55 -9.80 6.57 13.66
N ALA A 56 -10.77 6.16 12.85
CA ALA A 56 -10.67 5.00 11.98
C ALA A 56 -9.53 5.14 10.97
N PHE A 57 -9.35 6.32 10.37
CA PHE A 57 -8.23 6.59 9.47
C PHE A 57 -6.87 6.34 10.14
N ALA A 58 -6.65 6.97 11.29
CA ALA A 58 -5.40 6.83 12.04
C ALA A 58 -5.17 5.37 12.47
N LEU A 59 -6.23 4.69 12.91
CA LEU A 59 -6.15 3.30 13.34
C LEU A 59 -5.82 2.35 12.18
N VAL A 60 -6.46 2.51 11.02
CA VAL A 60 -6.18 1.66 9.84
C VAL A 60 -4.74 1.88 9.36
N LEU A 61 -4.26 3.12 9.31
CA LEU A 61 -2.86 3.40 8.96
C LEU A 61 -1.89 2.73 9.93
N TRP A 62 -2.19 2.80 11.24
CA TRP A 62 -1.40 2.14 12.27
C TRP A 62 -1.39 0.62 12.10
N ILE A 63 -2.56 0.01 11.92
CA ILE A 63 -2.70 -1.44 11.72
C ILE A 63 -1.90 -1.89 10.48
N HIS A 64 -2.06 -1.19 9.35
CA HIS A 64 -1.31 -1.47 8.13
C HIS A 64 0.20 -1.34 8.32
N PHE A 65 0.64 -0.32 9.06
CA PHE A 65 2.04 -0.13 9.37
C PHE A 65 2.60 -1.28 10.21
N VAL A 66 1.92 -1.64 11.30
CA VAL A 66 2.35 -2.72 12.20
C VAL A 66 2.40 -4.06 11.46
N ILE A 67 1.35 -4.41 10.71
CA ILE A 67 1.32 -5.67 9.95
C ILE A 67 2.43 -5.67 8.89
N GLY A 68 2.54 -4.61 8.08
CA GLY A 68 3.55 -4.51 7.04
C GLY A 68 4.97 -4.60 7.60
N ARG A 69 5.24 -3.94 8.72
CA ARG A 69 6.54 -3.99 9.41
C ARG A 69 6.84 -5.39 9.94
N SER A 70 5.88 -6.05 10.58
CA SER A 70 6.02 -7.40 11.12
C SER A 70 6.24 -8.44 10.03
N VAL A 71 5.48 -8.38 8.94
CA VAL A 71 5.65 -9.31 7.80
C VAL A 71 7.04 -9.17 7.19
N LEU A 72 7.52 -7.93 6.97
CA LEU A 72 8.89 -7.72 6.46
C LEU A 72 9.98 -8.14 7.43
N PHE A 73 9.74 -8.00 8.74
CA PHE A 73 10.67 -8.48 9.74
C PHE A 73 10.86 -10.00 9.63
N ILE A 74 9.78 -10.75 9.40
CA ILE A 74 9.81 -12.20 9.18
C ILE A 74 10.55 -12.56 7.88
N PHE A 75 10.39 -11.78 6.80
CA PHE A 75 11.10 -12.02 5.53
C PHE A 75 12.59 -11.64 5.55
N GLY A 76 13.01 -10.78 6.48
CA GLY A 76 14.40 -10.40 6.69
C GLY A 76 14.69 -8.90 6.57
N SER A 77 15.71 -8.47 7.30
CA SER A 77 16.09 -7.04 7.47
C SER A 77 16.46 -6.34 6.15
N ALA A 78 16.93 -7.07 5.15
CA ALA A 78 17.25 -6.53 3.83
C ALA A 78 16.02 -5.97 3.09
N TYR A 79 14.84 -6.60 3.26
CA TYR A 79 13.60 -6.08 2.68
C TYR A 79 13.05 -4.91 3.50
N GLN A 80 13.16 -4.98 4.82
CA GLN A 80 12.68 -3.93 5.73
C GLN A 80 13.33 -2.57 5.47
N LYS A 81 14.63 -2.52 5.16
CA LYS A 81 15.35 -1.27 4.85
C LYS A 81 14.84 -0.55 3.60
N LYS A 82 14.18 -1.27 2.69
CA LYS A 82 13.65 -0.73 1.43
C LYS A 82 12.27 -0.09 1.57
N TRP A 83 11.65 -0.19 2.75
CA TRP A 83 10.30 0.30 3.01
C TRP A 83 10.32 1.49 3.97
N ARG A 84 9.49 2.48 3.65
CA ARG A 84 9.34 3.71 4.43
C ARG A 84 7.87 4.08 4.51
N PHE A 85 7.53 4.91 5.49
CA PHE A 85 6.20 5.50 5.55
C PHE A 85 6.13 6.60 4.49
N SER A 86 5.25 6.41 3.50
CA SER A 86 5.02 7.36 2.41
C SER A 86 3.73 8.13 2.68
N LEU A 87 3.82 9.45 2.62
CA LEU A 87 2.66 10.35 2.62
C LEU A 87 2.26 10.78 1.21
N LYS A 88 2.87 10.16 0.18
CA LYS A 88 2.61 10.51 -1.21
C LYS A 88 1.30 9.87 -1.66
N THR A 89 0.41 10.65 -2.27
CA THR A 89 -0.79 10.12 -2.92
C THR A 89 -0.42 9.46 -4.25
N PRO A 90 -1.10 8.38 -4.67
CA PRO A 90 -2.13 7.59 -3.98
C PRO A 90 -1.58 6.59 -2.94
N TRP A 91 -0.26 6.52 -2.77
CA TRP A 91 0.45 5.51 -1.97
C TRP A 91 0.59 5.87 -0.49
N LEU A 92 -0.52 6.23 0.15
CA LEU A 92 -0.52 6.56 1.57
C LEU A 92 -0.20 5.33 2.44
N GLY A 93 0.71 5.52 3.40
CA GLY A 93 1.09 4.52 4.39
C GLY A 93 2.44 3.84 4.13
N TYR A 94 2.61 2.65 4.68
CA TYR A 94 3.89 1.94 4.64
C TYR A 94 4.12 1.27 3.27
N MET A 95 5.11 1.76 2.51
CA MET A 95 5.36 1.41 1.11
C MET A 95 6.85 1.23 0.80
N PRO A 96 7.21 0.44 -0.22
CA PRO A 96 8.59 0.33 -0.71
C PRO A 96 9.02 1.61 -1.43
N ASP A 97 10.19 2.13 -1.07
CA ASP A 97 10.85 3.29 -1.69
C ASP A 97 11.81 2.86 -2.83
N GLN A 98 12.25 1.60 -2.79
CA GLN A 98 13.16 1.02 -3.78
C GLN A 98 12.49 -0.11 -4.57
N HIS A 99 13.17 -0.55 -5.64
CA HIS A 99 12.77 -1.71 -6.42
C HIS A 99 12.54 -2.93 -5.53
N ILE A 100 11.35 -3.51 -5.60
CA ILE A 100 10.96 -4.69 -4.85
C ILE A 100 10.32 -5.75 -5.74
N SER A 101 10.53 -7.02 -5.43
CA SER A 101 9.88 -8.09 -6.17
C SER A 101 8.37 -8.02 -6.00
N SER A 102 7.64 -8.21 -7.09
CA SER A 102 6.17 -8.22 -7.10
C SER A 102 5.60 -9.27 -6.12
N ARG A 103 6.29 -10.41 -5.95
CA ARG A 103 5.91 -11.47 -5.01
C ARG A 103 5.90 -11.00 -3.55
N VAL A 104 6.95 -10.30 -3.11
CA VAL A 104 7.04 -9.82 -1.73
C VAL A 104 5.97 -8.76 -1.48
N PHE A 105 5.78 -7.85 -2.44
CA PHE A 105 4.73 -6.83 -2.34
C PHE A 105 3.33 -7.48 -2.23
N ASN A 106 3.00 -8.45 -3.09
CA ASN A 106 1.71 -9.14 -3.03
C ASN A 106 1.48 -9.87 -1.71
N LYS A 107 2.51 -10.56 -1.18
CA LYS A 107 2.42 -11.23 0.13
C LYS A 107 2.14 -10.23 1.25
N VAL A 108 2.86 -9.11 1.29
CA VAL A 108 2.63 -8.05 2.30
C VAL A 108 1.22 -7.50 2.20
N GLN A 109 0.71 -7.20 1.00
CA GLN A 109 -0.66 -6.70 0.85
C GLN A 109 -1.70 -7.76 1.27
N THR A 110 -1.52 -9.02 0.88
CA THR A 110 -2.44 -10.11 1.22
C THR A 110 -2.52 -10.34 2.73
N HIS A 111 -1.37 -10.38 3.42
CA HIS A 111 -1.34 -10.49 4.88
C HIS A 111 -1.95 -9.26 5.55
N THR A 112 -1.67 -8.06 5.03
CA THR A 112 -2.26 -6.81 5.55
C THR A 112 -3.77 -6.85 5.45
N THR A 113 -4.33 -7.28 4.32
CA THR A 113 -5.78 -7.41 4.12
C THR A 113 -6.39 -8.42 5.08
N TRP A 114 -5.89 -9.66 5.09
CA TRP A 114 -6.47 -10.71 5.92
C TRP A 114 -6.36 -10.44 7.42
N ILE A 115 -5.18 -10.03 7.91
CA ILE A 115 -4.98 -9.78 9.33
C ILE A 115 -5.80 -8.57 9.79
N SER A 116 -5.88 -7.50 9.00
CA SER A 116 -6.74 -6.36 9.34
C SER A 116 -8.21 -6.77 9.38
N PHE A 117 -8.66 -7.58 8.42
CA PHE A 117 -10.05 -8.05 8.38
C PHE A 117 -10.40 -8.90 9.60
N CYS A 118 -9.51 -9.81 10.00
CA CYS A 118 -9.66 -10.57 11.25
C CYS A 118 -9.71 -9.63 12.47
N LEU A 119 -8.84 -8.62 12.53
CA LEU A 119 -8.81 -7.66 13.63
C LEU A 119 -10.11 -6.83 13.69
N PHE A 120 -10.64 -6.39 12.55
CA PHE A 120 -11.93 -5.69 12.51
C PHE A 120 -13.08 -6.58 12.94
N GLY A 121 -13.07 -7.87 12.56
CA GLY A 121 -14.06 -8.84 13.03
C GLY A 121 -14.07 -8.98 14.56
N VAL A 122 -12.90 -8.94 15.19
CA VAL A 122 -12.78 -8.91 16.65
C VAL A 122 -13.27 -7.58 17.20
N MET A 123 -12.87 -6.44 16.62
CA MET A 123 -13.29 -5.12 17.09
C MET A 123 -14.80 -4.89 17.00
N ALA A 124 -15.47 -5.50 16.01
CA ALA A 124 -16.89 -5.35 15.76
C ALA A 124 -17.77 -5.77 16.96
N PHE A 125 -17.27 -6.63 17.85
CA PHE A 125 -18.01 -7.03 19.06
C PHE A 125 -18.15 -5.91 20.10
N TRP A 126 -17.19 -4.97 20.16
CA TRP A 126 -17.15 -3.92 21.18
C TRP A 126 -17.37 -2.51 20.64
N SER A 127 -17.36 -2.34 19.32
CA SER A 127 -17.40 -1.02 18.69
C SER A 127 -18.78 -0.64 18.16
N PRO A 128 -19.11 0.66 18.11
CA PRO A 128 -20.30 1.14 17.43
C PRO A 128 -20.23 0.89 15.91
N LEU A 129 -21.40 0.75 15.29
CA LEU A 129 -21.53 0.44 13.85
C LEU A 129 -20.87 1.51 12.97
N SER A 130 -21.04 2.80 13.29
CA SER A 130 -20.41 3.90 12.54
C SER A 130 -18.89 3.71 12.43
N PHE A 131 -18.23 3.41 13.56
CA PHE A 131 -16.79 3.17 13.59
C PHE A 131 -16.36 1.98 12.72
N MET A 132 -17.15 0.90 12.69
CA MET A 132 -16.86 -0.25 11.81
C MET A 132 -16.98 0.08 10.34
N ILE A 133 -18.01 0.85 9.95
CA ILE A 133 -18.18 1.29 8.56
C ILE A 133 -16.98 2.16 8.16
N SER A 134 -16.57 3.11 9.01
CA SER A 134 -15.40 3.94 8.72
C SER A 134 -14.11 3.12 8.62
N LEU A 135 -13.90 2.11 9.49
CA LEU A 135 -12.71 1.23 9.40
C LEU A 135 -12.66 0.47 8.08
N LEU A 136 -13.78 -0.14 7.69
CA LEU A 136 -13.87 -0.89 6.43
C LEU A 136 -13.66 0.03 5.23
N PHE A 137 -14.27 1.22 5.25
CA PHE A 137 -14.10 2.21 4.21
C PHE A 137 -12.61 2.58 4.03
N TRP A 138 -11.94 3.00 5.11
CA TRP A 138 -10.52 3.37 5.05
C TRP A 138 -9.63 2.21 4.64
N HIS A 139 -9.92 1.01 5.12
CA HIS A 139 -9.18 -0.20 4.77
C HIS A 139 -9.25 -0.49 3.27
N ILE A 140 -10.45 -0.51 2.70
CA ILE A 140 -10.67 -0.75 1.27
C ILE A 140 -10.07 0.40 0.46
N TRP A 141 -10.29 1.64 0.88
CA TRP A 141 -9.81 2.82 0.19
C TRP A 141 -8.28 2.79 0.06
N LEU A 142 -7.54 2.59 1.16
CA LEU A 142 -6.07 2.53 1.15
C LEU A 142 -5.50 1.35 0.35
N LEU A 143 -6.21 0.23 0.30
CA LEU A 143 -5.79 -0.97 -0.43
C LEU A 143 -6.07 -0.88 -1.94
N THR A 144 -7.10 -0.13 -2.34
CA THR A 144 -7.55 0.01 -3.74
C THR A 144 -6.42 0.37 -4.72
N PRO A 145 -5.62 1.44 -4.54
CA PRO A 145 -4.56 1.78 -5.49
C PRO A 145 -3.47 0.70 -5.55
N ARG A 146 -3.23 0.01 -4.43
CA ARG A 146 -2.21 -1.05 -4.32
C ARG A 146 -2.63 -2.30 -5.10
N TYR A 147 -3.88 -2.72 -4.94
CA TYR A 147 -4.44 -3.84 -5.71
C TYR A 147 -4.63 -3.48 -7.18
N TYR A 148 -5.02 -2.25 -7.51
CA TYR A 148 -5.08 -1.80 -8.90
C TYR A 148 -3.72 -1.94 -9.60
N ALA A 149 -2.63 -1.50 -8.95
CA ALA A 149 -1.28 -1.69 -9.46
C ALA A 149 -0.96 -3.19 -9.65
N LEU A 150 -1.21 -4.02 -8.63
CA LEU A 150 -0.97 -5.46 -8.68
C LEU A 150 -1.72 -6.15 -9.83
N LEU A 151 -3.02 -5.86 -9.98
CA LEU A 151 -3.85 -6.45 -11.02
C LEU A 151 -3.35 -6.09 -12.42
N ARG A 152 -2.92 -4.84 -12.64
CA ARG A 152 -2.40 -4.42 -13.95
C ARG A 152 -1.02 -5.02 -14.28
N PHE A 153 -0.28 -5.47 -13.27
CA PHE A 153 0.97 -6.24 -13.43
C PHE A 153 0.79 -7.76 -13.28
N SER A 154 -0.41 -8.25 -13.00
CA SER A 154 -0.67 -9.68 -12.79
C SER A 154 -0.37 -10.53 -14.03
N ASP A 155 -0.45 -9.93 -15.21
CA ASP A 155 -0.17 -10.56 -16.50
C ASP A 155 1.34 -10.64 -16.83
N GLN A 156 2.20 -10.09 -15.95
CA GLN A 156 3.65 -10.05 -16.16
C GLN A 156 4.35 -11.16 -15.36
N ARG A 157 5.49 -11.64 -15.88
CA ARG A 157 6.29 -12.72 -15.26
C ARG A 157 6.60 -12.43 -13.80
N LYS A 158 6.33 -13.38 -12.90
CA LYS A 158 6.40 -13.24 -11.42
C LYS A 158 7.75 -12.85 -10.82
N ASP A 159 8.81 -12.68 -11.62
CA ASP A 159 10.17 -12.36 -11.17
C ASP A 159 10.57 -10.90 -11.36
N GLY A 160 9.64 -10.06 -11.82
CA GLY A 160 9.91 -8.64 -12.00
C GLY A 160 9.85 -7.81 -10.72
N MET A 161 10.47 -6.65 -10.82
CA MET A 161 10.66 -5.66 -9.79
C MET A 161 9.71 -4.48 -10.02
N LEU A 162 8.95 -4.13 -9.00
CA LEU A 162 8.08 -2.97 -8.96
C LEU A 162 8.85 -1.76 -8.44
N LYS A 163 8.70 -0.62 -9.12
CA LYS A 163 9.08 0.69 -8.63
C LYS A 163 7.85 1.59 -8.58
N PHE A 164 7.56 2.12 -7.40
CA PHE A 164 6.49 3.08 -7.20
C PHE A 164 7.07 4.49 -7.29
N SER A 165 6.39 5.33 -8.05
CA SER A 165 6.67 6.76 -8.19
C SER A 165 5.34 7.50 -8.06
N ASP A 166 5.39 8.82 -7.98
CA ASP A 166 4.28 9.64 -7.49
C ASP A 166 3.09 9.61 -8.46
N LEU A 167 3.37 9.50 -9.77
CA LEU A 167 2.36 9.46 -10.82
C LEU A 167 2.45 8.22 -11.71
N ASP A 168 3.35 7.29 -11.40
CA ASP A 168 3.59 6.11 -12.22
C ASP A 168 4.05 4.91 -11.41
N VAL A 169 3.64 3.73 -11.86
CA VAL A 169 4.21 2.46 -11.40
C VAL A 169 4.93 1.82 -12.57
N SER A 170 6.18 1.43 -12.35
CA SER A 170 7.05 0.84 -13.37
C SER A 170 7.41 -0.60 -13.00
N TYR A 171 7.38 -1.47 -14.00
CA TYR A 171 7.73 -2.89 -13.89
C TYR A 171 9.02 -3.19 -14.65
N TYR A 172 10.02 -3.66 -13.92
CA TYR A 172 11.33 -4.02 -14.45
C TYR A 172 11.52 -5.54 -14.41
N ILE A 173 12.20 -6.10 -15.40
CA ILE A 173 12.72 -7.47 -15.35
C ILE A 173 14.26 -7.41 -15.39
N GLN A 174 14.89 -8.35 -14.70
CA GLN A 174 16.34 -8.57 -14.72
C GLN A 174 16.65 -9.75 -15.63
#